data_AF-A0A833ASM0-F1
#
_entry.id   AF-A0A833ASM0-F1
#
_cell.length_a   1.000
_cell.length_b   1.000
_cell.length_c   1.000
_cell.angle_alpha   90.00
_cell.angle_beta   90.00
_cell.angle_gamma   90.00
#
_symmetry.space_group_name_H-M   'P 1'
#
loop_
_entity.id
_entity.type
_entity.pdbx_description
1 polymer ?
#
loop_
_entity_poly.entity_id
_entity_poly.type
_entity_poly.pdbx_seq_one_letter_code
_entity_poly.pdbx_strand_id
1 'polypeptide(L)'
;NGDTDVNSQKRFAFGGVEPQPGYTHILATPVTTNKIRFSSTHRPHFHIGEFRIFAPNAAGYPEDATSESADTDVAGLVNYTRDASTTIAASGQYVVNGRNTDPENVGDGQVAASGKSWIAQAEGEKWLEITLSEAKEIGCIQFTNGWKSGDGWNALINNYKLSYHDGTQWVEFASFDVANGADFSEEYHTYGLLWTETEFKFYFDGEEYYGDTHTLCHNETNIFLSLAILDKGWAGEVTDAIDGTSMKVDYVRYFQAK
;
A
#
# COMPACT_ATOMS: atom_id res chain seq x y z
N ASN A 1 -14.46 31.82 -16.30
CA ASN A 1 -14.15 32.21 -14.90
C ASN A 1 -14.79 31.15 -14.02
N GLY A 2 -14.18 30.01 -13.75
CA GLY A 2 -12.77 29.83 -13.41
C GLY A 2 -12.69 29.76 -11.89
N ASP A 3 -13.10 28.61 -11.35
CA ASP A 3 -12.72 28.16 -10.01
C ASP A 3 -12.75 26.63 -10.03
N THR A 4 -11.69 26.07 -10.61
CA THR A 4 -11.25 24.74 -10.23
C THR A 4 -10.62 24.89 -8.86
N ASP A 5 -11.43 24.69 -7.83
CA ASP A 5 -10.94 24.52 -6.47
C ASP A 5 -10.19 23.18 -6.46
N VAL A 6 -8.90 23.24 -6.84
CA VAL A 6 -7.94 22.17 -6.61
C VAL A 6 -7.61 22.21 -5.12
N ASN A 7 -8.63 22.00 -4.31
CA ASN A 7 -8.41 21.69 -2.92
C ASN A 7 -7.97 20.22 -2.93
N SER A 8 -6.65 20.02 -3.01
CA SER A 8 -6.01 18.79 -2.58
C SER A 8 -6.30 18.64 -1.08
N GLN A 9 -7.56 18.34 -0.74
CA GLN A 9 -7.90 17.88 0.59
C GLN A 9 -7.08 16.61 0.76
N LYS A 10 -5.97 16.72 1.50
CA LYS A 10 -5.28 15.58 2.09
C LYS A 10 -6.35 14.81 2.83
N ARG A 11 -6.90 13.79 2.18
CA ARG A 11 -7.98 12.99 2.75
C ARG A 11 -7.36 12.29 3.94
N PHE A 12 -7.89 12.58 5.12
CA PHE A 12 -7.55 11.86 6.32
C PHE A 12 -7.95 10.39 6.13
N ALA A 13 -6.97 9.51 5.91
CA ALA A 13 -7.18 8.08 5.96
C ALA A 13 -7.21 7.67 7.44
N PHE A 14 -8.42 7.49 7.99
CA PHE A 14 -8.58 6.85 9.30
C PHE A 14 -7.86 5.49 9.25
N GLY A 15 -6.91 5.26 10.15
CA GLY A 15 -6.16 4.00 10.24
C GLY A 15 -4.67 4.10 9.91
N GLY A 16 -4.12 5.25 9.51
CA GLY A 16 -2.65 5.47 9.49
C GLY A 16 -1.84 4.63 8.50
N VAL A 17 -2.50 3.91 7.58
CA VAL A 17 -1.84 3.16 6.50
C VAL A 17 -2.22 3.78 5.18
N GLU A 18 -1.23 4.31 4.47
CA GLU A 18 -1.42 4.89 3.14
C GLU A 18 -0.98 3.91 2.05
N PRO A 19 -1.74 3.83 0.94
CA PRO A 19 -1.28 3.14 -0.25
C PRO A 19 0.12 3.61 -0.68
N GLN A 20 1.01 2.67 -0.94
CA GLN A 20 2.36 2.95 -1.45
C GLN A 20 2.47 2.60 -2.94
N PRO A 21 3.36 3.24 -3.70
CA PRO A 21 3.57 2.93 -5.11
C PRO A 21 4.30 1.59 -5.34
N GLY A 22 5.07 1.13 -4.37
CA GLY A 22 5.77 -0.15 -4.41
C GLY A 22 5.65 -0.90 -3.10
N TYR A 23 5.60 -2.23 -3.19
CA TYR A 23 5.52 -3.12 -2.04
C TYR A 23 6.61 -4.18 -2.12
N THR A 24 7.19 -4.50 -0.96
CA THR A 24 8.23 -5.52 -0.79
C THR A 24 7.80 -6.50 0.28
N HIS A 25 7.67 -7.77 -0.09
CA HIS A 25 7.32 -8.85 0.82
C HIS A 25 8.47 -9.86 0.87
N ILE A 26 9.23 -9.83 1.95
CA ILE A 26 10.29 -10.81 2.22
C ILE A 26 9.66 -11.98 2.97
N LEU A 27 9.85 -13.19 2.47
CA LEU A 27 9.32 -14.39 3.10
C LEU A 27 10.28 -14.82 4.21
N ALA A 28 9.81 -14.79 5.46
CA ALA A 28 10.58 -15.24 6.61
C ALA A 28 11.02 -16.71 6.49
N THR A 29 10.19 -17.52 5.84
CA THR A 29 10.55 -18.88 5.39
C THR A 29 10.28 -18.94 3.89
N PRO A 30 11.31 -19.15 3.05
CA PRO A 30 11.11 -19.30 1.63
C PRO A 30 10.13 -20.42 1.28
N VAL A 31 9.34 -20.21 0.23
CA VAL A 31 8.36 -21.20 -0.24
C VAL A 31 8.80 -21.77 -1.56
N THR A 32 8.63 -23.08 -1.75
CA THR A 32 8.89 -23.73 -3.05
C THR A 32 7.59 -23.84 -3.82
N THR A 33 7.51 -23.20 -4.98
CA THR A 33 6.31 -23.21 -5.83
C THR A 33 6.69 -22.89 -7.28
N ASN A 34 5.82 -23.24 -8.22
CA ASN A 34 5.91 -22.75 -9.59
C ASN A 34 4.80 -21.73 -9.91
N LYS A 35 3.97 -21.34 -8.95
CA LYS A 35 2.83 -20.46 -9.18
C LYS A 35 2.66 -19.44 -8.06
N ILE A 36 2.69 -18.17 -8.44
CA ILE A 36 2.38 -17.02 -7.58
C ILE A 36 1.15 -16.31 -8.15
N ARG A 37 0.29 -15.81 -7.26
CA ARG A 37 -0.87 -15.01 -7.62
C ARG A 37 -0.92 -13.73 -6.80
N PHE A 38 -1.13 -12.63 -7.50
CA PHE A 38 -1.64 -11.39 -6.95
C PHE A 38 -3.14 -11.33 -7.19
N SER A 39 -3.93 -10.92 -6.20
CA SER A 39 -5.34 -10.58 -6.42
C SER A 39 -5.77 -9.33 -5.66
N SER A 40 -6.79 -8.64 -6.17
CA SER A 40 -7.35 -7.43 -5.57
C SER A 40 -8.81 -7.25 -5.93
N THR A 41 -9.56 -6.63 -5.02
CA THR A 41 -10.95 -6.18 -5.25
C THR A 41 -11.03 -4.67 -5.48
N HIS A 42 -9.89 -3.97 -5.56
CA HIS A 42 -9.83 -2.53 -5.81
C HIS A 42 -10.58 -2.17 -7.10
N ARG A 43 -11.42 -1.13 -7.03
CA ARG A 43 -12.24 -0.63 -8.14
C ARG A 43 -11.81 0.78 -8.54
N PRO A 44 -12.03 1.19 -9.80
CA PRO A 44 -12.60 0.40 -10.89
C PRO A 44 -11.54 -0.46 -11.60
N HIS A 45 -10.45 0.12 -12.07
CA HIS A 45 -9.28 -0.57 -12.64
C HIS A 45 -8.03 0.05 -12.04
N PHE A 46 -6.91 -0.66 -12.11
CA PHE A 46 -5.62 -0.19 -11.60
C PHE A 46 -4.48 -0.71 -12.46
N HIS A 47 -3.31 -0.14 -12.25
CA HIS A 47 -2.08 -0.50 -12.95
C HIS A 47 -1.21 -1.35 -12.04
N ILE A 48 -0.59 -2.38 -12.61
CA ILE A 48 0.62 -3.01 -12.06
C ILE A 48 1.73 -2.75 -13.07
N GLY A 49 2.75 -2.00 -12.64
CA GLY A 49 3.88 -1.64 -13.49
C GLY A 49 4.84 -2.81 -13.64
N GLU A 50 5.26 -3.35 -12.50
CA GLU A 50 6.28 -4.39 -12.43
C GLU A 50 5.93 -5.39 -11.32
N PHE A 51 6.27 -6.68 -11.51
CA PHE A 51 6.04 -7.76 -10.57
C PHE A 51 7.24 -8.70 -10.54
N ARG A 52 8.08 -8.61 -9.50
CA ARG A 52 9.34 -9.33 -9.35
C ARG A 52 9.18 -10.49 -8.37
N ILE A 53 9.72 -11.63 -8.75
CA ILE A 53 9.79 -12.82 -7.91
C ILE A 53 11.26 -13.18 -7.75
N PHE A 54 11.83 -12.95 -6.56
CA PHE A 54 13.25 -13.19 -6.30
C PHE A 54 13.49 -14.53 -5.61
N ALA A 55 14.59 -15.17 -6.03
CA ALA A 55 15.23 -16.24 -5.26
C ALA A 55 15.64 -15.77 -3.86
N PRO A 56 15.78 -16.67 -2.86
CA PRO A 56 16.45 -16.36 -1.61
C PRO A 56 17.82 -15.73 -1.85
N ASN A 57 18.03 -14.55 -1.27
CA ASN A 57 19.31 -13.85 -1.37
C ASN A 57 19.87 -13.50 0.01
N ALA A 58 21.07 -13.96 0.30
CA ALA A 58 21.76 -13.69 1.57
C ALA A 58 22.18 -12.23 1.72
N ALA A 59 22.34 -11.50 0.60
CA ALA A 59 22.64 -10.07 0.61
C ALA A 59 21.40 -9.19 0.81
N GLY A 60 20.21 -9.77 0.94
CA GLY A 60 18.94 -9.06 1.05
C GLY A 60 18.31 -8.75 -0.30
N TYR A 61 17.41 -7.75 -0.30
CA TYR A 61 16.59 -7.37 -1.45
C TYR A 61 16.59 -5.84 -1.60
N PRO A 62 16.23 -5.30 -2.77
CA PRO A 62 16.14 -3.86 -2.98
C PRO A 62 15.16 -3.22 -2.00
N GLU A 63 15.52 -2.09 -1.40
CA GLU A 63 14.62 -1.38 -0.48
C GLU A 63 13.49 -0.67 -1.26
N ASP A 64 13.83 -0.05 -2.39
CA ASP A 64 12.89 0.69 -3.24
C ASP A 64 12.38 -0.18 -4.39
N ALA A 65 11.17 -0.74 -4.24
CA ALA A 65 10.51 -1.50 -5.31
C ALA A 65 10.18 -0.64 -6.54
N THR A 66 10.16 0.69 -6.41
CA THR A 66 9.90 1.63 -7.52
C THR A 66 11.14 1.96 -8.36
N SER A 67 12.32 1.48 -7.94
CA SER A 67 13.57 1.62 -8.68
C SER A 67 13.54 0.83 -9.99
N GLU A 68 13.87 1.48 -11.10
CA GLU A 68 14.07 0.82 -12.42
C GLU A 68 15.28 -0.14 -12.38
N SER A 69 16.24 0.08 -11.47
CA SER A 69 17.43 -0.77 -11.32
C SER A 69 17.30 -1.84 -10.24
N ALA A 70 16.12 -2.00 -9.62
CA ALA A 70 15.90 -2.93 -8.49
C ALA A 70 16.39 -4.36 -8.76
N ASP A 71 16.31 -4.86 -10.00
CA ASP A 71 16.82 -6.19 -10.36
C ASP A 71 18.33 -6.37 -10.14
N THR A 72 19.06 -5.26 -10.03
CA THR A 72 20.53 -5.21 -9.95
C THR A 72 21.06 -4.42 -8.76
N ASP A 73 20.18 -3.79 -7.96
CA ASP A 73 20.57 -2.94 -6.83
C ASP A 73 21.29 -3.72 -5.72
N VAL A 74 21.00 -5.02 -5.60
CA VAL A 74 21.66 -5.94 -4.66
C VAL A 74 22.39 -7.04 -5.41
N ALA A 75 23.63 -7.32 -5.01
CA ALA A 75 24.44 -8.38 -5.61
C ALA A 75 23.79 -9.76 -5.43
N GLY A 76 23.85 -10.58 -6.47
CA GLY A 76 23.38 -11.97 -6.44
C GLY A 76 21.87 -12.16 -6.62
N LEU A 77 21.12 -11.09 -6.90
CA LEU A 77 19.68 -11.20 -7.18
C LEU A 77 19.42 -12.06 -8.43
N VAL A 78 18.37 -12.88 -8.32
CA VAL A 78 17.82 -13.65 -9.42
C VAL A 78 16.32 -13.40 -9.46
N ASN A 79 15.87 -12.60 -10.43
CA ASN A 79 14.45 -12.33 -10.67
C ASN A 79 13.88 -13.37 -11.63
N TYR A 80 13.05 -14.28 -11.12
CA TYR A 80 12.41 -15.33 -11.90
C TYR A 80 11.32 -14.82 -12.86
N THR A 81 10.78 -13.61 -12.65
CA THR A 81 9.83 -13.02 -13.61
C THR A 81 10.50 -12.76 -14.97
N ARG A 82 11.82 -12.48 -14.98
CA ARG A 82 12.60 -12.23 -16.20
C ARG A 82 12.95 -13.47 -17.00
N ASP A 83 12.73 -14.65 -16.44
CA ASP A 83 13.00 -15.90 -17.13
C ASP A 83 12.07 -16.01 -18.34
N ALA A 84 12.62 -16.22 -19.54
CA ALA A 84 11.84 -16.31 -20.78
C ALA A 84 10.82 -17.46 -20.77
N SER A 85 10.98 -18.44 -19.87
CA SER A 85 10.04 -19.54 -19.67
C SER A 85 8.90 -19.23 -18.69
N THR A 86 8.97 -18.10 -17.98
CA THR A 86 7.91 -17.61 -17.11
C THR A 86 6.74 -17.10 -17.95
N THR A 87 5.53 -17.52 -17.58
CA THR A 87 4.30 -17.08 -18.22
C THR A 87 3.45 -16.28 -17.25
N ILE A 88 2.77 -15.26 -17.76
CA ILE A 88 1.96 -14.34 -16.97
C ILE A 88 0.55 -14.36 -17.54
N ALA A 89 -0.43 -14.66 -16.69
CA ALA A 89 -1.85 -14.64 -17.04
C ALA A 89 -2.59 -13.65 -16.13
N ALA A 90 -3.73 -13.14 -16.60
CA ALA A 90 -4.57 -12.25 -15.82
C ALA A 90 -6.05 -12.61 -15.94
N SER A 91 -6.84 -12.17 -14.95
CA SER A 91 -8.30 -12.25 -14.94
C SER A 91 -8.98 -11.54 -16.11
N GLY A 92 -8.27 -10.59 -16.71
CA GLY A 92 -8.76 -9.71 -17.75
C GLY A 92 -7.84 -8.51 -17.91
N GLN A 93 -8.23 -7.60 -18.79
CA GLN A 93 -7.48 -6.38 -19.05
C GLN A 93 -8.42 -5.23 -19.41
N TYR A 94 -8.04 -4.02 -19.05
CA TYR A 94 -8.69 -2.80 -19.51
C TYR A 94 -7.90 -2.21 -20.67
N VAL A 95 -8.50 -2.25 -21.86
CA VAL A 95 -7.84 -1.80 -23.10
C VAL A 95 -7.96 -0.28 -23.23
N VAL A 96 -6.81 0.38 -23.36
CA VAL A 96 -6.72 1.82 -23.67
C VAL A 96 -6.24 1.99 -25.11
N ASN A 97 -7.00 2.72 -25.92
CA ASN A 97 -6.67 2.94 -27.33
C ASN A 97 -5.23 3.48 -27.50
N GLY A 98 -4.43 2.74 -28.27
CA GLY A 98 -3.04 3.10 -28.57
C GLY A 98 -2.02 2.77 -27.47
N ARG A 99 -2.40 1.99 -26.45
CA ARG A 99 -1.47 1.50 -25.41
C ARG A 99 -1.47 -0.03 -25.35
N ASN A 100 -0.30 -0.59 -25.10
CA ASN A 100 -0.20 -1.99 -24.68
C ASN A 100 -0.48 -2.02 -23.16
N THR A 101 -1.47 -2.81 -22.75
CA THR A 101 -1.89 -2.99 -21.36
C THR A 101 -1.86 -4.46 -20.94
N ASP A 102 -1.14 -5.28 -21.71
CA ASP A 102 -1.05 -6.72 -21.58
C ASP A 102 -0.42 -7.12 -20.23
N PRO A 103 -0.80 -8.28 -19.67
CA PRO A 103 -0.26 -8.74 -18.40
C PRO A 103 1.26 -8.95 -18.42
N GLU A 104 1.85 -9.29 -19.56
CA GLU A 104 3.28 -9.54 -19.70
C GLU A 104 4.15 -8.30 -19.44
N ASN A 105 3.58 -7.09 -19.51
CA ASN A 105 4.33 -5.87 -19.20
C ASN A 105 4.84 -5.85 -17.75
N VAL A 106 4.19 -6.54 -16.82
CA VAL A 106 4.67 -6.59 -15.42
C VAL A 106 6.01 -7.31 -15.24
N GLY A 107 6.48 -7.97 -16.29
CA GLY A 107 7.77 -8.68 -16.33
C GLY A 107 8.77 -8.07 -17.30
N ASP A 108 8.59 -6.82 -17.76
CA ASP A 108 9.46 -6.19 -18.77
C ASP A 108 10.55 -5.24 -18.22
N GLY A 109 10.44 -4.83 -16.95
CA GLY A 109 11.43 -4.03 -16.23
C GLY A 109 11.17 -2.55 -16.29
N GLN A 110 9.98 -2.14 -16.74
CA GLN A 110 9.55 -0.76 -16.76
C GLN A 110 8.59 -0.48 -15.61
N VAL A 111 9.09 0.16 -14.57
CA VAL A 111 8.40 0.26 -13.28
C VAL A 111 7.32 1.33 -13.26
N ALA A 112 7.56 2.47 -13.92
CA ALA A 112 6.72 3.67 -13.85
C ALA A 112 6.14 4.13 -15.20
N ALA A 113 6.29 3.33 -16.26
CA ALA A 113 5.91 3.74 -17.60
C ALA A 113 4.38 3.62 -17.83
N SER A 114 3.70 4.76 -17.97
CA SER A 114 2.23 4.87 -18.18
C SER A 114 1.64 4.10 -19.39
N GLY A 115 2.48 3.48 -20.22
CA GLY A 115 2.11 2.68 -21.39
C GLY A 115 2.71 1.26 -21.41
N LYS A 116 3.31 0.82 -20.30
CA LYS A 116 3.94 -0.48 -20.11
C LYS A 116 3.62 -1.01 -18.72
N SER A 117 2.34 -1.29 -18.53
CA SER A 117 1.79 -1.80 -17.28
C SER A 117 0.61 -2.69 -17.62
N TRP A 118 0.39 -3.74 -16.85
CA TRP A 118 -0.91 -4.39 -16.89
C TRP A 118 -1.96 -3.43 -16.32
N ILE A 119 -3.07 -3.25 -17.05
CA ILE A 119 -4.24 -2.54 -16.52
C ILE A 119 -5.35 -3.56 -16.29
N ALA A 120 -5.71 -3.77 -15.03
CA ALA A 120 -6.73 -4.73 -14.64
C ALA A 120 -8.11 -4.36 -15.21
N GLN A 121 -8.96 -5.34 -15.51
CA GLN A 121 -10.33 -5.09 -15.98
C GLN A 121 -11.18 -4.37 -14.91
N ALA A 122 -12.21 -3.63 -15.32
CA ALA A 122 -12.99 -2.79 -14.40
C ALA A 122 -13.83 -3.57 -13.36
N GLU A 123 -14.39 -4.71 -13.73
CA GLU A 123 -15.33 -5.45 -12.89
C GLU A 123 -14.79 -6.82 -12.48
N GLY A 124 -15.37 -7.37 -11.40
CA GLY A 124 -14.96 -8.65 -10.83
C GLY A 124 -13.64 -8.61 -10.05
N GLU A 125 -13.27 -9.75 -9.51
CA GLU A 125 -11.96 -9.98 -8.90
C GLU A 125 -10.87 -9.84 -9.95
N LYS A 126 -9.81 -9.11 -9.60
CA LYS A 126 -8.67 -8.87 -10.48
C LYS A 126 -7.51 -9.69 -9.98
N TRP A 127 -6.89 -10.46 -10.86
CA TRP A 127 -5.72 -11.26 -10.50
C TRP A 127 -4.69 -11.30 -11.62
N LEU A 128 -3.43 -11.43 -11.20
CA LEU A 128 -2.27 -11.80 -12.02
C LEU A 128 -1.75 -13.13 -11.49
N GLU A 129 -1.53 -14.10 -12.38
CA GLU A 129 -0.89 -15.38 -12.07
C GLU A 129 0.42 -15.48 -12.85
N ILE A 130 1.51 -15.68 -12.11
CA ILE A 130 2.84 -15.88 -12.66
C ILE A 130 3.16 -17.36 -12.50
N THR A 131 3.37 -18.06 -13.61
CA THR A 131 3.75 -19.47 -13.65
C THR A 131 5.19 -19.60 -14.10
N LEU A 132 6.03 -20.11 -13.21
CA LEU A 132 7.41 -20.48 -13.45
C LEU A 132 7.48 -21.84 -14.17
N SER A 133 8.52 -22.07 -14.95
CA SER A 133 8.72 -23.32 -15.71
C SER A 133 8.87 -24.56 -14.83
N GLU A 134 9.37 -24.38 -13.61
CA GLU A 134 9.50 -25.41 -12.59
C GLU A 134 9.29 -24.80 -11.21
N ALA A 135 9.18 -25.65 -10.19
CA ALA A 135 9.09 -25.18 -8.82
C ALA A 135 10.44 -24.57 -8.40
N LYS A 136 10.43 -23.32 -7.97
CA LYS A 136 11.60 -22.58 -7.48
C LYS A 136 11.35 -22.13 -6.05
N GLU A 137 12.44 -22.00 -5.29
CA GLU A 137 12.38 -21.45 -3.94
C GLU A 137 12.26 -19.92 -4.04
N ILE A 138 11.26 -19.33 -3.38
CA ILE A 138 10.93 -17.90 -3.46
C ILE A 138 11.27 -17.24 -2.13
N GLY A 139 12.14 -16.22 -2.18
CA GLY A 139 12.56 -15.49 -0.99
C GLY A 139 11.92 -14.11 -0.84
N CYS A 140 11.54 -13.47 -1.94
CA CYS A 140 10.89 -12.15 -1.92
C CYS A 140 10.00 -11.93 -3.14
N ILE A 141 8.91 -11.20 -2.94
CA ILE A 141 8.08 -10.65 -4.02
C ILE A 141 8.04 -9.13 -3.88
N GLN A 142 8.29 -8.45 -5.00
CA GLN A 142 8.13 -7.00 -5.10
C GLN A 142 7.17 -6.67 -6.24
N PHE A 143 6.37 -5.63 -6.08
CA PHE A 143 5.60 -5.11 -7.21
C PHE A 143 5.33 -3.62 -7.08
N THR A 144 5.03 -2.99 -8.21
CA THR A 144 4.58 -1.60 -8.25
C THR A 144 3.16 -1.48 -8.76
N ASN A 145 2.50 -0.40 -8.38
CA ASN A 145 1.13 -0.13 -8.73
C ASN A 145 0.88 1.36 -8.98
N GLY A 146 -0.22 1.64 -9.67
CA GLY A 146 -0.51 2.98 -10.14
C GLY A 146 0.39 3.42 -11.29
N TRP A 147 0.36 4.71 -11.61
CA TRP A 147 1.25 5.29 -12.64
C TRP A 147 1.80 6.64 -12.22
N LYS A 148 2.98 6.97 -12.76
CA LYS A 148 3.63 8.25 -12.50
C LYS A 148 3.11 9.34 -13.44
N SER A 149 2.83 10.51 -12.89
CA SER A 149 2.52 11.74 -13.64
C SER A 149 3.24 12.91 -12.98
N GLY A 150 4.28 13.43 -13.63
CA GLY A 150 5.23 14.34 -12.98
C GLY A 150 5.96 13.63 -11.83
N ASP A 151 5.98 14.26 -10.66
CA ASP A 151 6.60 13.69 -9.45
C ASP A 151 5.65 12.81 -8.63
N GLY A 152 4.36 12.79 -8.97
CA GLY A 152 3.31 12.09 -8.20
C GLY A 152 2.92 10.73 -8.77
N TRP A 153 2.46 9.85 -7.89
CA TRP A 153 1.82 8.57 -8.22
C TRP A 153 0.30 8.69 -8.20
N ASN A 154 -0.36 7.99 -9.12
CA ASN A 154 -1.81 8.05 -9.32
C ASN A 154 -2.43 6.66 -9.24
N ALA A 155 -3.67 6.61 -8.76
CA ALA A 155 -4.51 5.40 -8.65
C ALA A 155 -3.81 4.21 -7.96
N LEU A 156 -3.23 4.50 -6.79
CA LEU A 156 -2.69 3.46 -5.93
C LEU A 156 -3.80 2.56 -5.39
N ILE A 157 -3.54 1.26 -5.34
CA ILE A 157 -4.48 0.26 -4.84
C ILE A 157 -4.55 0.34 -3.32
N ASN A 158 -5.77 0.18 -2.79
CA ASN A 158 -6.01 0.17 -1.34
C ASN A 158 -6.10 -1.24 -0.76
N ASN A 159 -6.07 -2.28 -1.58
CA ASN A 159 -6.04 -3.67 -1.12
C ASN A 159 -5.39 -4.61 -2.12
N TYR A 160 -4.77 -5.67 -1.61
CA TYR A 160 -4.35 -6.83 -2.39
C TYR A 160 -4.09 -8.06 -1.50
N LYS A 161 -3.95 -9.20 -2.17
CA LYS A 161 -3.49 -10.46 -1.61
C LYS A 161 -2.39 -11.03 -2.49
N LEU A 162 -1.40 -11.64 -1.87
CA LEU A 162 -0.40 -12.46 -2.52
C LEU A 162 -0.53 -13.90 -2.01
N SER A 163 -0.49 -14.84 -2.95
CA SER A 163 -0.63 -16.26 -2.65
C SER A 163 0.31 -17.10 -3.51
N TYR A 164 0.73 -18.25 -3.00
CA TYR A 164 1.39 -19.29 -3.79
C TYR A 164 0.50 -20.52 -3.92
N HIS A 165 0.72 -21.33 -4.95
CA HIS A 165 0.06 -22.63 -5.05
C HIS A 165 0.93 -23.72 -4.40
N ASP A 166 0.37 -24.49 -3.46
CA ASP A 166 1.10 -25.57 -2.76
C ASP A 166 1.04 -26.93 -3.49
N GLY A 167 0.39 -26.95 -4.65
CA GLY A 167 0.11 -28.16 -5.45
C GLY A 167 -1.35 -28.63 -5.34
N THR A 168 -2.07 -28.18 -4.31
CA THR A 168 -3.48 -28.50 -4.08
C THR A 168 -4.37 -27.26 -4.04
N GLN A 169 -3.89 -26.18 -3.43
CA GLN A 169 -4.65 -24.96 -3.19
C GLN A 169 -3.77 -23.71 -3.24
N TRP A 170 -4.42 -22.56 -3.26
CA TRP A 170 -3.77 -21.27 -3.06
C TRP A 170 -3.64 -20.98 -1.56
N VAL A 171 -2.42 -20.65 -1.14
CA VAL A 171 -2.08 -20.29 0.23
C VAL A 171 -1.68 -18.82 0.26
N GLU A 172 -2.44 -18.01 1.00
CA GLU A 172 -2.12 -16.59 1.23
C GLU A 172 -0.89 -16.48 2.13
N PHE A 173 0.06 -15.63 1.75
CA PHE A 173 1.25 -15.37 2.57
C PHE A 173 1.46 -13.87 2.85
N ALA A 174 0.75 -12.99 2.14
CA ALA A 174 0.74 -11.57 2.42
C ALA A 174 -0.57 -10.95 1.92
N SER A 175 -1.03 -9.93 2.62
CA SER A 175 -2.16 -9.09 2.20
C SER A 175 -2.00 -7.68 2.74
N PHE A 176 -2.74 -6.77 2.10
CA PHE A 176 -2.83 -5.38 2.46
C PHE A 176 -4.26 -4.96 2.26
N ASP A 177 -4.81 -4.20 3.21
CA ASP A 177 -6.08 -3.52 3.04
C ASP A 177 -6.07 -2.26 3.92
N VAL A 178 -6.21 -1.09 3.30
CA VAL A 178 -6.31 0.19 4.03
C VAL A 178 -7.49 0.17 5.00
N ALA A 179 -8.54 -0.61 4.71
CA ALA A 179 -9.69 -0.76 5.61
C ALA A 179 -9.31 -1.44 6.94
N ASN A 180 -8.22 -2.21 6.99
CA ASN A 180 -7.73 -2.80 8.23
C ASN A 180 -6.97 -1.78 9.10
N GLY A 181 -6.46 -0.69 8.48
CA GLY A 181 -5.60 0.27 9.15
C GLY A 181 -4.26 -0.32 9.61
N ALA A 182 -3.52 0.47 10.39
CA ALA A 182 -2.31 0.08 11.10
C ALA A 182 -2.70 -0.37 12.50
N ASP A 183 -1.99 -1.40 12.97
CA ASP A 183 -2.04 -1.79 14.36
C ASP A 183 -1.08 -0.90 15.16
N PHE A 184 -1.65 -0.01 15.96
CA PHE A 184 -0.93 0.86 16.88
C PHE A 184 -1.05 0.39 18.35
N SER A 185 -1.38 -0.90 18.57
CA SER A 185 -1.68 -1.42 19.91
C SER A 185 -0.45 -1.94 20.66
N GLU A 186 0.62 -2.29 19.94
CA GLU A 186 1.83 -2.90 20.52
C GLU A 186 2.77 -1.87 21.19
N GLU A 187 2.73 -0.61 20.76
CA GLU A 187 3.63 0.45 21.24
C GLU A 187 2.86 1.71 21.65
N TYR A 188 3.51 2.56 22.47
CA TYR A 188 2.98 3.89 22.75
C TYR A 188 3.38 4.87 21.65
N HIS A 189 2.38 5.48 21.04
CA HIS A 189 2.55 6.53 20.04
C HIS A 189 2.27 7.92 20.63
N THR A 190 2.87 8.95 20.04
CA THR A 190 2.63 10.34 20.42
C THR A 190 1.74 11.05 19.41
N TYR A 191 0.67 11.68 19.90
CA TYR A 191 -0.20 12.54 19.12
C TYR A 191 0.00 13.98 19.58
N GLY A 192 0.28 14.87 18.64
CA GLY A 192 0.53 16.29 18.91
C GLY A 192 -0.44 17.20 18.17
N LEU A 193 -0.74 18.33 18.78
CA LEU A 193 -1.46 19.43 18.15
C LEU A 193 -0.73 20.74 18.46
N LEU A 194 -0.22 21.40 17.43
CA LEU A 194 0.10 22.82 17.49
C LEU A 194 -1.15 23.59 17.10
N TRP A 195 -1.64 24.40 18.03
CA TRP A 195 -2.76 25.30 17.81
C TRP A 195 -2.28 26.73 17.98
N THR A 196 -2.33 27.51 16.90
CA THR A 196 -2.03 28.94 16.90
C THR A 196 -3.29 29.75 16.61
N GLU A 197 -3.18 31.08 16.64
CA GLU A 197 -4.29 31.98 16.28
C GLU A 197 -4.81 31.76 14.84
N THR A 198 -3.99 31.20 13.94
CA THR A 198 -4.30 31.12 12.50
C THR A 198 -4.20 29.72 11.91
N GLU A 199 -3.64 28.74 12.63
CA GLU A 199 -3.46 27.38 12.11
C GLU A 199 -3.56 26.30 13.18
N PHE A 200 -3.88 25.09 12.71
CA PHE A 200 -3.71 23.82 13.38
C PHE A 200 -2.66 23.00 12.63
N LYS A 201 -1.74 22.36 13.36
CA LYS A 201 -0.85 21.32 12.84
C LYS A 201 -0.91 20.11 13.74
N PHE A 202 -1.15 18.95 13.13
CA PHE A 202 -1.28 17.67 13.79
C PHE A 202 -0.03 16.85 13.55
N TYR A 203 0.44 16.21 14.63
CA TYR A 203 1.65 15.41 14.64
C TYR A 203 1.34 13.98 15.06
N PHE A 204 1.99 13.03 14.42
CA PHE A 204 2.00 11.62 14.80
C PHE A 204 3.46 11.18 14.91
N ASP A 205 3.86 10.68 16.08
CA ASP A 205 5.24 10.33 16.39
C ASP A 205 6.28 11.43 16.12
N GLY A 206 5.86 12.68 16.34
CA GLY A 206 6.69 13.86 16.18
C GLY A 206 6.75 14.42 14.76
N GLU A 207 6.15 13.73 13.78
CA GLU A 207 6.10 14.17 12.39
C GLU A 207 4.77 14.86 12.08
N GLU A 208 4.83 16.04 11.43
CA GLU A 208 3.63 16.75 10.97
C GLU A 208 2.99 15.98 9.82
N TYR A 209 1.76 15.49 10.01
CA TYR A 209 1.05 14.75 8.97
C TYR A 209 -0.11 15.54 8.35
N TYR A 210 -0.66 16.51 9.09
CA TYR A 210 -1.79 17.32 8.63
C TYR A 210 -1.79 18.71 9.26
N GLY A 211 -2.31 19.69 8.54
CA GLY A 211 -2.55 21.03 9.07
C GLY A 211 -3.55 21.80 8.24
N ASP A 212 -4.19 22.79 8.87
CA ASP A 212 -5.16 23.67 8.21
C ASP A 212 -5.16 25.06 8.88
N THR A 213 -5.58 26.06 8.12
CA THR A 213 -5.74 27.43 8.62
C THR A 213 -7.14 27.66 9.17
N HIS A 214 -7.28 28.54 10.17
CA HIS A 214 -8.58 28.87 10.75
C HIS A 214 -8.67 30.34 11.17
N THR A 215 -9.90 30.82 11.32
CA THR A 215 -10.21 32.19 11.78
C THR A 215 -11.21 32.23 12.94
N LEU A 216 -11.55 31.09 13.53
CA LEU A 216 -12.70 30.95 14.43
C LEU A 216 -12.34 30.41 15.82
N CYS A 217 -11.19 29.74 15.97
CA CYS A 217 -10.83 29.02 17.18
C CYS A 217 -9.89 29.87 18.05
N HIS A 218 -10.43 30.92 18.68
CA HIS A 218 -9.66 31.90 19.49
C HIS A 218 -10.00 31.92 20.98
N ASN A 219 -11.05 31.20 21.39
CA ASN A 219 -11.45 31.17 22.79
C ASN A 219 -10.65 30.15 23.60
N GLU A 220 -10.46 30.43 24.88
CA GLU A 220 -9.99 29.43 25.84
C GLU A 220 -10.91 28.20 25.83
N THR A 221 -10.31 27.01 25.86
CA THR A 221 -11.03 25.74 25.88
C THR A 221 -10.30 24.70 26.72
N ASN A 222 -11.01 23.62 27.04
CA ASN A 222 -10.44 22.47 27.73
C ASN A 222 -9.94 21.42 26.74
N ILE A 223 -8.87 20.72 27.10
CA ILE A 223 -8.41 19.52 26.39
C ILE A 223 -9.19 18.33 26.94
N PHE A 224 -9.96 17.67 26.07
CA PHE A 224 -10.66 16.42 26.40
C PHE A 224 -9.98 15.26 25.67
N LEU A 225 -9.65 14.20 26.41
CA LEU A 225 -9.28 12.91 25.84
C LEU A 225 -10.47 11.97 26.00
N SER A 226 -10.93 11.41 24.88
CA SER A 226 -11.98 10.41 24.87
C SER A 226 -11.67 9.31 23.87
N LEU A 227 -12.06 8.09 24.21
CA LEU A 227 -12.19 6.98 23.26
C LEU A 227 -13.65 6.92 22.83
N ALA A 228 -13.90 7.11 21.53
CA ALA A 228 -15.23 6.96 20.97
C ALA A 228 -15.36 5.57 20.32
N ILE A 229 -16.37 4.80 20.74
CA ILE A 229 -16.82 3.60 20.02
C ILE A 229 -17.97 4.04 19.11
N LEU A 230 -17.74 4.00 17.80
CA LEU A 230 -18.70 4.51 16.80
C LEU A 230 -19.37 3.35 16.07
N ASP A 231 -20.69 3.21 16.23
CA ASP A 231 -21.51 2.10 15.69
C ASP A 231 -21.94 2.28 14.23
N LYS A 232 -21.59 3.41 13.59
CA LYS A 232 -21.97 3.74 12.20
C LYS A 232 -20.94 3.33 11.16
N GLY A 233 -20.00 2.45 11.52
CA GLY A 233 -18.97 1.94 10.61
C GLY A 233 -17.89 2.94 10.23
N TRP A 234 -17.91 4.16 10.78
CA TRP A 234 -16.89 5.19 10.51
C TRP A 234 -15.51 4.84 11.09
N ALA A 235 -15.48 4.02 12.15
CA ALA A 235 -14.26 3.58 12.82
C ALA A 235 -14.12 2.04 12.78
N GLY A 236 -14.74 1.39 11.80
CA GLY A 236 -14.85 -0.07 11.73
C GLY A 236 -16.13 -0.63 12.34
N GLU A 237 -16.31 -1.95 12.21
CA GLU A 237 -17.44 -2.67 12.79
C GLU A 237 -17.24 -2.88 14.29
N VAL A 238 -18.28 -2.56 15.08
CA VAL A 238 -18.30 -2.86 16.51
C VAL A 238 -18.68 -4.33 16.67
N THR A 239 -17.69 -5.18 16.97
CA THR A 239 -17.86 -6.62 17.20
C THR A 239 -17.44 -6.99 18.62
N ASP A 240 -17.78 -8.21 19.06
CA ASP A 240 -17.35 -8.73 20.37
C ASP A 240 -15.82 -8.77 20.55
N ALA A 241 -15.05 -8.66 19.46
CA ALA A 241 -13.58 -8.61 19.53
C ALA A 241 -13.03 -7.40 20.30
N ILE A 242 -13.84 -6.34 20.51
CA ILE A 242 -13.42 -5.19 21.32
C ILE A 242 -13.53 -5.45 22.83
N ASP A 243 -14.21 -6.51 23.26
CA ASP A 243 -14.33 -6.84 24.67
C ASP A 243 -12.94 -7.15 25.27
N GLY A 244 -12.65 -6.55 26.42
CA GLY A 244 -11.34 -6.63 27.08
C GLY A 244 -10.25 -5.72 26.49
N THR A 245 -10.51 -4.97 25.41
CA THR A 245 -9.57 -3.97 24.89
C THR A 245 -9.57 -2.69 25.74
N SER A 246 -8.51 -1.88 25.64
CA SER A 246 -8.42 -0.61 26.38
C SER A 246 -7.57 0.41 25.65
N MET A 247 -7.98 1.68 25.72
CA MET A 247 -7.08 2.81 25.41
C MET A 247 -6.25 3.12 26.65
N LYS A 248 -4.93 3.09 26.50
CA LYS A 248 -3.99 3.44 27.58
C LYS A 248 -3.31 4.76 27.25
N VAL A 249 -3.32 5.68 28.22
CA VAL A 249 -2.66 6.98 28.10
C VAL A 249 -1.60 7.05 29.19
N ASP A 250 -0.33 7.16 28.80
CA ASP A 250 0.78 7.28 29.74
C ASP A 250 0.84 8.71 30.33
N TYR A 251 0.88 9.72 29.46
CA TYR A 251 0.88 11.12 29.89
C TYR A 251 0.20 12.05 28.89
N VAL A 252 -0.18 13.23 29.40
CA VAL A 252 -0.62 14.37 28.60
C VAL A 252 0.24 15.56 28.98
N ARG A 253 0.80 16.26 27.98
CA ARG A 253 1.55 17.51 28.17
C ARG A 253 0.89 18.59 27.33
N TYR A 254 0.77 19.78 27.90
CA TYR A 254 0.39 20.97 27.16
C TYR A 254 1.42 22.07 27.45
N PHE A 255 1.66 22.91 26.45
CA PHE A 255 2.62 24.00 26.53
C PHE A 255 1.93 25.26 26.01
N GLN A 256 2.19 26.39 26.66
CA GLN A 256 1.86 27.70 26.10
C GLN A 256 3.14 28.30 25.53
N ALA A 257 3.06 28.78 24.29
CA ALA A 257 4.12 29.61 23.73
C ALA A 257 4.28 30.85 24.62
N LYS A 258 5.53 31.22 24.89
CA LYS A 258 5.85 32.41 25.69
C LYS A 258 5.77 33.68 24.85
#